data_AF-A0A925SVT6-F1
#
_entry.id   AF-A0A925SVT6-F1
#
_cell.length_a   1.000
_cell.length_b   1.000
_cell.length_c   1.000
_cell.angle_alpha   90.00
_cell.angle_beta   90.00
_cell.angle_gamma   90.00
#
_symmetry.space_group_name_H-M   'P 1'
#
loop_
_entity.id
_entity.type
_entity.pdbx_description
1 polymer ?
#
loop_
_entity_poly.entity_id
_entity_poly.type
_entity_poly.pdbx_seq_one_letter_code
_entity_poly.pdbx_strand_id
1 'polypeptide(L)' 'GGERRFVPVLARAAVAVGVAGLFIETHQDPDRAPSDGPNMLPLASLEPLLKELIEIDRLVKRR' A
#
# COMPACT_ATOMS: atom_id res chain seq x y z
N GLY A 1 15.55 -7.45 0.48
CA GLY A 1 14.44 -6.91 -0.30
C GLY A 1 13.13 -7.27 0.38
N GLY A 2 12.08 -6.51 0.12
CA GLY A 2 10.71 -6.83 0.51
C GLY A 2 10.01 -7.68 -0.54
N GLU A 3 8.76 -8.03 -0.24
CA GLU A 3 7.94 -8.87 -1.11
C GLU A 3 6.61 -8.18 -1.36
N ARG A 4 6.43 -7.63 -2.58
CA ARG A 4 5.26 -6.81 -2.96
C ARG A 4 3.92 -7.46 -2.65
N ARG A 5 3.82 -8.80 -2.64
CA ARG A 5 2.58 -9.53 -2.31
C ARG A 5 2.05 -9.21 -0.91
N PHE A 6 2.91 -8.77 0.00
CA PHE A 6 2.52 -8.40 1.36
C PHE A 6 2.10 -6.93 1.51
N VAL A 7 2.34 -6.07 0.51
CA VAL A 7 1.98 -4.64 0.60
C VAL A 7 0.51 -4.43 0.96
N PRO A 8 -0.48 -5.09 0.32
CA PRO A 8 -1.89 -4.87 0.67
C PRO A 8 -2.24 -5.28 2.10
N VAL A 9 -1.75 -6.43 2.58
CA VAL A 9 -2.09 -6.91 3.93
C VAL A 9 -1.43 -6.07 5.02
N LEU A 10 -0.17 -5.66 4.83
CA LEU A 10 0.53 -4.80 5.78
C LEU A 10 -0.05 -3.39 5.80
N ALA A 11 -0.40 -2.82 4.65
CA ALA A 11 -1.05 -1.51 4.57
C ALA A 11 -2.39 -1.51 5.31
N ARG A 12 -3.23 -2.55 5.12
CA ARG A 12 -4.48 -2.72 5.87
C ARG A 12 -4.26 -2.83 7.37
N ALA A 13 -3.27 -3.62 7.80
CA ALA A 13 -2.94 -3.75 9.21
C ALA A 13 -2.51 -2.39 9.82
N ALA A 14 -1.70 -1.62 9.10
CA ALA A 14 -1.24 -0.31 9.56
C ALA A 14 -2.42 0.68 9.72
N VAL A 15 -3.31 0.82 8.74
CA VAL A 15 -4.49 1.70 8.88
C VAL A 15 -5.47 1.19 9.95
N ALA A 16 -5.58 -0.13 10.15
CA ALA A 16 -6.37 -0.73 11.22
C ALA A 16 -5.84 -0.37 12.63
N VAL A 17 -4.52 -0.18 12.77
CA VAL A 17 -3.88 0.29 14.02
C VAL A 17 -4.10 1.78 14.24
N GLY A 18 -4.48 2.55 13.20
CA GLY A 18 -4.80 3.97 13.32
C GLY A 18 -3.62 4.91 13.02
N VAL A 19 -2.73 4.51 12.11
CA VAL A 19 -1.62 5.38 11.68
C VAL A 19 -2.10 6.69 11.04
N ALA A 20 -1.24 7.72 11.08
CA ALA A 20 -1.53 9.00 10.43
C ALA A 20 -1.33 8.97 8.91
N GLY A 21 -0.49 8.06 8.39
CA GLY A 21 -0.21 7.96 6.97
C GLY A 21 0.56 6.70 6.59
N LEU A 22 0.66 6.47 5.29
CA LEU A 22 1.41 5.37 4.67
C LEU A 22 2.36 5.94 3.61
N PHE A 23 3.50 5.29 3.45
CA PHE A 23 4.41 5.49 2.33
C PHE A 23 4.40 4.21 1.48
N ILE A 24 4.10 4.32 0.19
CA ILE A 24 3.98 3.20 -0.74
C ILE A 24 4.77 3.55 -2.00
N GLU A 25 5.78 2.74 -2.33
CA GLU A 25 6.52 2.86 -3.58
C GLU A 25 5.76 2.17 -4.72
N THR A 26 5.82 2.75 -5.90
CA THR A 26 5.06 2.31 -7.06
C THR A 26 5.82 2.55 -8.35
N HIS A 27 5.57 1.69 -9.36
CA HIS A 27 6.11 1.83 -10.70
C HIS A 27 5.13 1.30 -11.75
N GLN A 28 5.17 1.81 -12.98
CA GLN A 28 4.37 1.28 -14.09
C GLN A 28 4.76 -0.17 -14.43
N ASP A 29 6.05 -0.49 -14.28
CA ASP A 29 6.63 -1.82 -14.50
C ASP A 29 7.65 -2.14 -13.39
N PRO A 30 7.22 -2.61 -12.21
CA PRO A 30 8.11 -2.87 -11.08
C PRO A 30 9.27 -3.83 -11.39
N ASP A 31 9.12 -4.73 -12.36
CA ASP A 31 10.14 -5.71 -12.71
C ASP A 31 11.30 -5.10 -13.52
N ARG A 32 11.11 -3.88 -14.03
CA ARG A 32 12.13 -3.10 -14.74
C ARG A 32 12.53 -1.82 -14.00
N ALA A 33 12.12 -1.67 -12.75
CA ALA A 33 12.51 -0.52 -11.93
C ALA A 33 14.04 -0.52 -11.70
N PRO A 34 14.72 0.64 -11.79
CA PRO A 34 16.17 0.74 -11.59
C PRO A 34 16.60 0.53 -10.13
N SER A 35 15.65 0.61 -9.19
CA SER A 35 15.82 0.31 -7.76
C SER A 35 14.50 -0.23 -7.20
N ASP A 36 14.58 -1.04 -6.14
CA ASP A 36 13.46 -1.45 -5.27
C ASP A 36 12.24 -2.11 -5.95
N GLY A 37 12.39 -2.57 -7.19
CA GLY A 37 11.33 -3.26 -7.94
C GLY A 37 10.56 -4.34 -7.17
N PRO A 38 11.23 -5.25 -6.41
CA PRO A 38 10.54 -6.25 -5.59
C PRO A 38 9.62 -5.69 -4.49
N ASN A 39 9.82 -4.44 -4.05
CA ASN A 39 8.99 -3.74 -3.05
C ASN A 39 7.82 -3.00 -3.69
N MET A 40 8.02 -2.48 -4.90
CA MET A 40 7.08 -1.60 -5.56
C MET A 40 5.77 -2.30 -5.94
N LEU A 41 4.67 -1.59 -5.71
CA LEU A 41 3.35 -1.97 -6.22
C LEU A 41 3.21 -1.51 -7.68
N PRO A 42 2.61 -2.32 -8.58
CA PRO A 42 2.20 -1.82 -9.89
C PRO A 42 1.32 -0.57 -9.75
N LEU A 43 1.63 0.50 -10.49
CA LEU A 43 0.91 1.78 -10.38
C LEU A 43 -0.59 1.64 -10.59
N ALA A 44 -1.01 0.78 -11.51
CA ALA A 44 -2.42 0.49 -11.78
C ALA A 44 -3.16 -0.13 -10.58
N SER A 45 -2.44 -0.75 -9.64
CA SER A 45 -3.02 -1.34 -8.43
C SER A 45 -3.11 -0.35 -7.26
N LEU A 46 -2.54 0.86 -7.38
CA LEU A 46 -2.50 1.84 -6.29
C LEU A 46 -3.90 2.39 -5.98
N GLU A 47 -4.66 2.85 -6.98
CA GLU A 47 -5.98 3.45 -6.75
C GLU A 47 -6.97 2.47 -6.08
N PRO A 48 -7.14 1.22 -6.54
CA PRO A 48 -7.99 0.25 -5.86
C PRO A 48 -7.58 0.02 -4.40
N LEU A 49 -6.27 -0.10 -4.13
CA LEU A 49 -5.75 -0.27 -2.78
C LEU A 49 -6.07 0.94 -1.90
N LEU A 50 -5.82 2.17 -2.39
CA LEU A 50 -6.10 3.39 -1.63
C LEU A 50 -7.59 3.55 -1.29
N LYS A 51 -8.49 3.17 -2.19
CA LYS A 51 -9.95 3.18 -1.90
C LYS A 51 -10.28 2.28 -0.71
N GLU A 52 -9.79 1.04 -0.71
CA GLU A 52 -9.96 0.10 0.40
C GLU A 52 -9.36 0.65 1.71
N LEU A 53 -8.15 1.19 1.67
CA LEU A 53 -7.46 1.72 2.84
C LEU A 53 -8.18 2.92 3.47
N ILE A 54 -8.74 3.82 2.64
CA ILE A 54 -9.52 4.96 3.11
C ILE A 54 -10.80 4.51 3.83
N GLU A 55 -11.46 3.46 3.34
CA GLU A 55 -12.65 2.91 3.99
C GLU A 55 -12.34 2.39 5.40
N ILE A 56 -11.24 1.64 5.54
CA ILE A 56 -10.76 1.12 6.83
C ILE A 56 -10.35 2.27 7.76
N ASP A 57 -9.55 3.22 7.27
CA ASP A 57 -9.07 4.37 8.06
C ASP A 57 -10.23 5.18 8.65
N ARG A 58 -11.23 5.49 7.81
CA ARG A 58 -12.46 6.18 8.25
C ARG A 58 -13.22 5.36 9.28
N LEU A 59 -13.28 4.04 9.17
CA LEU A 59 -13.96 3.19 10.14
C LEU A 59 -13.28 3.22 11.50
N VAL A 60 -11.95 3.11 11.51
CA VAL A 60 -11.13 3.05 12.73
C VAL A 60 -11.15 4.38 13.46
N LYS A 61 -11.00 5.50 12.74
CA LYS A 61 -10.92 6.86 13.32
C LYS A 61 -12.27 7.48 13.70
N ARG A 62 -13.39 6.80 13.43
CA ARG A 62 -14.74 7.21 13.88
C ARG A 62 -15.04 6.82 15.33
N ARG A 63 -14.20 5.99 15.95
CA ARG A 63 -14.29 5.62 17.37
C ARG A 63 -13.57 6.65 18.23
#